data_AF-A0A8S3C753-F1
#
_entry.id   AF-A0A8S3C753-F1
#
_cell.length_a   1.000
_cell.length_b   1.000
_cell.length_c   1.000
_cell.angle_alpha   90.00
_cell.angle_beta   90.00
_cell.angle_gamma   90.00
#
_symmetry.space_group_name_H-M   'P 1'
#
loop_
_entity.id
_entity.type
_entity.pdbx_description
1 polymer ?
#
loop_
_entity_poly.entity_id
_entity_poly.type
_entity_poly.pdbx_seq_one_letter_code
_entity_poly.pdbx_strand_id
1 'polypeptide(L)' 'QMLQDFFHGNELNRSINSDEAVAYGAAIQAAIIVRDKSKIATDLLLLDLTPFSLVSDM' A
#
# COMPACT_ATOMS: atom_id res chain seq x y z
N GLN A 1 -4.20 -18.65 11.19
CA GLN A 1 -5.20 -19.66 10.86
C GLN A 1 -6.39 -19.03 10.13
N MET A 2 -7.25 -18.24 10.78
CA MET A 2 -8.48 -17.68 10.17
C MET A 2 -8.32 -17.08 8.78
N LEU A 3 -7.34 -16.18 8.56
CA LEU A 3 -7.12 -15.57 7.24
C LEU A 3 -6.69 -16.57 6.17
N GLN A 4 -5.81 -17.52 6.52
CA GLN A 4 -5.38 -18.56 5.57
C GLN A 4 -6.55 -19.47 5.21
N ASP A 5 -7.35 -19.87 6.20
CA ASP A 5 -8.52 -20.72 5.98
C ASP A 5 -9.57 -20.01 5.11
N PHE A 6 -9.80 -18.71 5.34
CA PHE A 6 -10.71 -17.90 4.54
C PHE A 6 -10.26 -17.78 3.08
N PHE A 7 -8.96 -17.67 2.83
CA PHE A 7 -8.38 -17.60 1.49
C PHE A 7 -7.89 -18.97 0.97
N HIS A 8 -8.58 -20.06 1.34
CA HIS A 8 -8.35 -21.42 0.81
C HIS A 8 -6.92 -21.94 0.96
N GLY A 9 -6.23 -21.59 2.05
CA GLY A 9 -4.87 -22.02 2.34
C GLY A 9 -3.77 -21.21 1.65
N ASN A 10 -4.10 -20.08 1.01
CA ASN A 10 -3.10 -19.20 0.41
C ASN A 10 -2.08 -18.72 1.46
N GLU A 11 -0.79 -18.72 1.10
CA GLU A 11 0.26 -18.25 1.99
C GLU A 11 0.12 -16.75 2.28
N LEU A 12 0.30 -16.39 3.55
CA LEU A 12 0.27 -15.00 3.98
C LEU A 12 1.64 -14.38 3.70
N ASN A 13 1.66 -13.20 3.09
CA ASN A 13 2.90 -12.45 2.95
C ASN A 13 3.33 -11.89 4.32
N ARG A 14 4.53 -12.29 4.75
CA ARG A 14 5.18 -11.84 6.00
C ARG A 14 6.65 -11.50 5.78
N SER A 15 7.02 -11.12 4.55
CA SER A 15 8.42 -10.82 4.20
C SER A 15 8.92 -9.48 4.76
N ILE A 16 8.01 -8.62 5.21
CA ILE A 16 8.29 -7.32 5.83
C ILE A 16 7.72 -7.30 7.25
N ASN A 17 8.42 -6.65 8.18
CA ASN A 17 7.94 -6.41 9.53
C ASN A 17 6.61 -5.62 9.51
N SER A 18 5.57 -6.15 10.17
CA SER A 18 4.23 -5.54 10.20
C SER A 18 4.22 -4.13 10.76
N ASP A 19 5.09 -3.86 11.73
CA ASP A 19 5.12 -2.58 12.45
C ASP A 19 5.77 -1.47 11.59
N GLU A 20 6.57 -1.86 10.59
CA GLU A 20 7.34 -0.97 9.74
C GLU A 20 6.78 -0.84 8.31
N ALA A 21 5.95 -1.80 7.88
CA ALA A 21 5.45 -1.87 6.51
C ALA A 21 4.77 -0.58 6.02
N VAL A 22 3.99 0.06 6.90
CA VAL A 22 3.31 1.33 6.60
C VAL A 22 4.33 2.47 6.42
N ALA A 23 5.30 2.60 7.32
CA ALA A 23 6.32 3.65 7.26
C ALA A 23 7.23 3.47 6.03
N TYR A 24 7.58 2.23 5.70
CA TYR A 24 8.38 1.91 4.53
C TYR A 24 7.67 2.33 3.22
N GLY A 25 6.39 1.99 3.07
CA GLY A 25 5.59 2.40 1.92
C GLY A 25 5.46 3.92 1.80
N ALA A 26 5.25 4.61 2.92
CA ALA A 26 5.20 6.08 2.96
C ALA A 26 6.54 6.72 2.55
N ALA A 27 7.67 6.15 2.98
CA ALA A 27 8.99 6.62 2.61
C ALA A 27 9.27 6.48 1.10
N ILE A 28 8.83 5.37 0.49
CA ILE A 28 8.90 5.19 -0.97
C ILE A 28 8.05 6.25 -1.67
N GLN A 29 6.82 6.48 -1.22
CA GLN A 29 5.95 7.50 -1.80
C GLN A 29 6.54 8.91 -1.65
N ALA A 30 7.17 9.22 -0.51
CA ALA A 30 7.87 10.48 -0.31
C ALA A 30 9.06 10.64 -1.27
N ALA A 31 9.86 9.59 -1.50
CA ALA A 31 10.96 9.58 -2.45
C ALA A 31 10.49 9.88 -3.89
N ILE A 32 9.32 9.35 -4.27
CA ILE A 32 8.68 9.63 -5.57
C ILE A 32 8.29 11.11 -5.67
N ILE A 33 7.67 11.69 -4.63
CA ILE A 33 7.23 13.09 -4.61
C ILE A 33 8.42 14.06 -4.75
N VAL A 34 9.53 13.79 -4.05
CA VAL A 34 10.75 14.62 -4.14
C VAL A 34 11.58 14.34 -5.39
N ARG A 35 11.10 13.48 -6.29
CA ARG A 35 11.74 13.10 -7.56
C ARG A 35 13.16 12.53 -7.39
N ASP A 36 13.34 11.68 -6.36
CA ASP A 36 14.57 10.91 -6.24
C ASP A 36 14.76 10.03 -7.51
N LYS A 37 15.99 9.94 -8.00
CA LYS A 37 16.36 9.17 -9.21
C LYS A 37 16.76 7.72 -8.89
N SER A 38 16.59 7.30 -7.64
CA SER A 38 16.81 5.90 -7.26
C SER A 38 15.84 4.99 -8.02
N LYS A 39 16.31 3.78 -8.39
CA LYS A 39 15.53 2.79 -9.16
C LYS A 39 14.22 2.37 -8.50
N ILE A 40 14.11 2.56 -7.18
CA ILE A 40 12.92 2.21 -6.39
C ILE A 40 11.79 3.22 -6.62
N ALA A 41 12.11 4.48 -6.97
CA ALA A 41 11.16 5.56 -7.12
C ALA A 41 10.65 5.76 -8.57
N THR A 42 11.08 4.94 -9.53
CA THR A 42 10.95 5.30 -10.95
C THR A 42 9.66 4.82 -11.61
N ASP A 43 9.05 3.70 -11.19
CA ASP A 43 7.92 3.06 -11.89
C ASP A 43 6.77 2.59 -10.96
N LEU A 44 6.39 3.40 -9.96
CA LEU A 44 5.26 3.09 -9.07
C LEU A 44 4.04 3.95 -9.42
N LEU A 45 2.91 3.30 -9.73
CA LEU A 45 1.60 3.93 -9.93
C LEU A 45 0.69 3.62 -8.75
N LEU A 46 0.21 4.67 -8.07
CA LEU A 46 -0.75 4.56 -6.97
C LEU A 46 -2.13 5.04 -7.42
N LEU A 47 -3.11 4.15 -7.42
CA LEU A 47 -4.52 4.44 -7.68
C LEU A 47 -5.32 4.12 -6.41
N ASP A 48 -5.84 5.17 -5.76
CA ASP A 48 -6.58 5.04 -4.50
C ASP A 48 -8.09 5.30 -4.71
N LEU A 49 -8.92 4.78 -3.80
CA LEU A 49 -10.38 4.89 -3.84
C LEU A 49 -10.90 5.62 -2.60
N THR A 50 -11.92 6.45 -2.78
CA THR A 50 -12.60 7.08 -1.64
C THR A 50 -13.46 6.03 -0.92
N PRO A 51 -13.31 5.84 0.41
CA PRO A 51 -14.01 4.78 1.14
C PRO A 51 -15.51 5.06 1.32
N PHE A 52 -15.95 6.29 1.10
CA PHE A 52 -17.33 6.71 1.26
C PHE A 52 -17.87 7.35 -0.01
N SER A 53 -19.17 7.19 -0.23
CA SER A 53 -19.89 7.88 -1.28
C SER A 53 -19.89 9.39 -1.02
N LEU A 54 -19.58 10.16 -2.06
CA LEU A 54 -19.66 11.61 -2.02
C LEU A 54 -21.06 12.04 -2.46
N VAL A 55 -21.78 12.74 -1.58
CA VAL A 55 -23.10 13.32 -1.87
C VAL A 55 -22.97 14.82 -1.77
N SER A 56 -23.55 15.55 -2.73
CA SER A 56 -23.75 16.98 -2.62
C SER A 56 -25.18 17.25 -2.14
N ASP A 57 -25.34 18.05 -1.11
CA ASP A 57 -26.65 18.60 -0.74
C ASP A 57 -27.10 19.58 -1.83
N MET A 58 -28.31 19.41 -2.37
CA MET A 58 -29.01 20.37 -3.22
C MET A 58 -30.14 21.02 -2.44
#